data_AF-A0A8D8Y5F4-F1
#
_entry.id   AF-A0A8D8Y5F4-F1
#
_cell.length_a   1.000
_cell.length_b   1.000
_cell.length_c   1.000
_cell.angle_alpha   90.00
_cell.angle_beta   90.00
_cell.angle_gamma   90.00
#
_symmetry.space_group_name_H-M   'P 1'
#
loop_
_entity.id
_entity.type
_entity.pdbx_description
1 polymer ?
#
loop_
_entity_poly.entity_id
_entity_poly.type
_entity_poly.pdbx_seq_one_letter_code
_entity_poly.pdbx_strand_id
1 'polypeptide(L)'
;MVIQCCGLSSPHALLNRSLQKVKQTFELSVLSHFWLLDEFLPPMLSSGRGHWVTLSSVAGLTGQPHHTSMAASQFAVQGLSEALAQQYWKKPNIHVTLVHIYPFLLSADLKSNIRLRLLPRKSSQIIRDLLDTGVDFG
;
A
#
# COMPACT_ATOMS: atom_id res chain seq x y z
N MET A 1 -6.99 -13.30 -3.41
CA MET A 1 -6.70 -11.91 -3.04
C MET A 1 -5.63 -11.93 -1.96
N VAL A 2 -4.55 -11.18 -2.13
CA VAL A 2 -3.48 -11.01 -1.14
C VAL A 2 -3.42 -9.54 -0.78
N ILE A 3 -3.53 -9.23 0.53
CA ILE A 3 -3.37 -7.88 1.05
C ILE A 3 -2.03 -7.82 1.77
N GLN A 4 -1.16 -6.96 1.27
CA GLN A 4 0.12 -6.68 1.89
C GLN A 4 0.00 -5.43 2.78
N CYS A 5 0.32 -5.57 4.06
CA CYS A 5 0.52 -4.46 4.99
C CYS A 5 1.88 -4.57 5.70
N CYS A 6 2.81 -3.64 5.43
CA CYS A 6 4.03 -3.50 6.23
C CYS A 6 3.85 -2.43 7.30
N GLY A 7 3.46 -2.84 8.50
CA GLY A 7 3.39 -1.94 9.66
C GLY A 7 4.75 -1.86 10.38
N LEU A 8 5.47 -0.75 10.23
CA LEU A 8 6.64 -0.45 11.06
C LEU A 8 6.48 0.91 11.74
N SER A 9 6.70 0.93 13.05
CA SER A 9 6.87 2.17 13.79
C SER A 9 8.14 2.85 13.29
N SER A 10 7.99 4.02 12.66
CA SER A 10 9.15 4.80 12.25
C SER A 10 9.98 5.16 13.47
N PRO A 11 11.28 4.82 13.53
CA PRO A 11 12.13 5.51 14.47
C PRO A 11 12.27 6.99 14.02
N HIS A 12 12.87 7.88 14.80
CA HIS A 12 13.01 9.30 14.41
C HIS A 12 14.39 9.56 13.74
N ALA A 13 14.55 10.75 13.14
CA ALA A 13 15.70 11.43 12.50
C ALA A 13 16.95 10.61 12.06
N LEU A 14 17.46 10.86 10.84
CA LEU A 14 18.64 10.20 10.27
C LEU A 14 19.94 10.37 11.06
N LEU A 15 20.13 11.48 11.76
CA LEU A 15 21.41 11.84 12.39
C LEU A 15 21.80 10.95 13.59
N ASN A 16 20.91 10.11 14.11
CA ASN A 16 21.13 9.31 15.32
C ASN A 16 20.82 7.80 15.17
N ARG A 17 20.94 7.21 13.97
CA ARG A 17 20.58 5.79 13.76
C ARG A 17 21.71 4.88 13.31
N SER A 18 21.61 3.62 13.77
CA SER A 18 22.34 2.51 13.15
C SER A 18 21.75 2.20 11.76
N LEU A 19 22.65 2.00 10.79
CA LEU A 19 22.30 1.52 9.43
C LEU A 19 21.46 0.24 9.47
N GLN A 20 21.61 -0.57 10.52
CA GLN A 20 20.84 -1.78 10.74
C GLN A 20 19.32 -1.53 10.83
N LYS A 21 18.87 -0.45 11.48
CA LYS A 21 17.43 -0.11 11.55
C LYS A 21 16.89 0.33 10.19
N VAL A 22 17.71 1.02 9.39
CA VAL A 22 17.34 1.39 8.01
C VAL A 22 17.21 0.13 7.15
N LYS A 23 18.18 -0.79 7.25
CA LYS A 23 18.15 -2.07 6.55
C LYS A 23 16.89 -2.87 6.90
N GLN A 24 16.58 -3.02 8.19
CA GLN A 24 15.36 -3.68 8.65
C GLN A 24 14.08 -3.01 8.11
N THR A 25 14.07 -1.67 8.01
CA THR A 25 12.93 -0.95 7.42
C THR A 25 12.72 -1.35 5.96
N PHE A 26 13.79 -1.40 5.16
CA PHE A 26 13.68 -1.79 3.75
C PHE A 26 13.42 -3.29 3.56
N GLU A 27 14.03 -4.15 4.40
CA GLU A 27 13.76 -5.58 4.38
C GLU A 27 12.28 -5.88 4.62
N LEU A 28 11.70 -5.27 5.65
CA LEU A 28 10.30 -5.50 6.00
C LEU A 28 9.33 -4.73 5.10
N SER A 29 9.62 -3.50 4.71
CA SER A 29 8.69 -2.69 3.89
C SER A 29 8.77 -3.03 2.41
N VAL A 30 9.96 -3.33 1.87
CA VAL A 30 10.18 -3.46 0.42
C VAL A 30 10.50 -4.91 0.04
N LEU A 31 11.52 -5.53 0.65
CA LEU A 31 11.93 -6.88 0.23
C LEU A 31 10.86 -7.94 0.51
N SER A 32 10.09 -7.77 1.59
CA SER A 32 8.92 -8.62 1.86
C SER A 32 7.92 -8.67 0.69
N HIS A 33 7.74 -7.57 -0.06
CA HIS A 33 6.87 -7.57 -1.23
C HIS A 33 7.41 -8.49 -2.31
N PHE A 34 8.72 -8.46 -2.56
CA PHE A 34 9.35 -9.36 -3.54
C PHE A 34 9.21 -10.82 -3.11
N TRP A 35 9.47 -11.15 -1.85
CA TRP A 35 9.32 -12.52 -1.35
C TRP A 35 7.88 -13.03 -1.48
N LEU A 36 6.90 -12.18 -1.17
CA LEU A 36 5.49 -12.53 -1.32
C LEU A 36 5.08 -12.61 -2.79
N LEU A 37 5.62 -11.76 -3.66
CA LEU A 37 5.38 -11.86 -5.10
C LEU A 37 5.95 -13.17 -5.67
N ASP A 38 7.16 -13.56 -5.29
CA ASP A 38 7.77 -14.80 -5.75
C ASP A 38 6.92 -16.03 -5.38
N GLU A 39 6.30 -16.01 -4.19
CA GLU A 39 5.46 -17.11 -3.73
C GLU A 39 4.04 -17.08 -4.32
N PHE A 40 3.38 -15.92 -4.33
CA PHE A 40 1.95 -15.83 -4.64
C PHE A 40 1.65 -15.45 -6.10
N LEU A 41 2.59 -14.82 -6.81
CA LEU A 41 2.35 -14.40 -8.19
C LEU A 41 2.28 -15.58 -9.16
N PRO A 42 3.19 -16.59 -9.13
CA PRO A 42 3.07 -17.76 -10.00
C PRO A 42 1.73 -18.52 -9.88
N PRO A 43 1.20 -18.83 -8.68
CA PRO A 43 -0.11 -19.46 -8.55
C PRO A 43 -1.27 -18.55 -8.99
N MET A 44 -1.18 -17.23 -8.79
CA MET A 44 -2.17 -16.28 -9.35
C MET A 44 -2.17 -16.32 -10.88
N LEU A 45 -1.00 -16.35 -11.50
CA LEU A 45 -0.86 -16.37 -12.95
C LEU A 45 -1.31 -17.70 -13.57
N SER A 46 -0.97 -18.83 -12.94
CA SER A 46 -1.36 -20.17 -13.42
C SER A 46 -2.85 -20.44 -13.26
N SER A 47 -3.46 -19.98 -12.16
CA SER A 47 -4.92 -20.02 -11.98
C SER A 47 -5.66 -19.00 -12.84
N GLY A 48 -4.93 -18.11 -13.54
CA GLY A 48 -5.49 -17.09 -14.41
C GLY A 48 -6.35 -16.06 -13.67
N ARG A 49 -6.22 -15.95 -12.34
CA ARG A 49 -6.96 -14.99 -11.50
C ARG A 49 -6.17 -14.60 -10.26
N GLY A 50 -6.23 -13.33 -9.89
CA GLY A 50 -5.47 -12.82 -8.75
C GLY A 50 -5.77 -11.36 -8.47
N HIS A 51 -5.64 -10.98 -7.21
CA HIS A 51 -5.72 -9.58 -6.81
C HIS A 51 -4.64 -9.32 -5.78
N TRP A 52 -3.70 -8.46 -6.17
CA TRP A 52 -2.63 -7.97 -5.32
C TRP A 52 -2.99 -6.60 -4.79
N VAL A 53 -3.10 -6.46 -3.47
CA VAL A 53 -3.42 -5.19 -2.82
C VAL A 53 -2.24 -4.76 -1.98
N THR A 54 -1.64 -3.63 -2.35
CA THR A 54 -0.52 -3.01 -1.65
C THR A 54 -1.05 -1.89 -0.76
N LEU A 55 -0.80 -1.97 0.55
CA LEU A 55 -1.10 -0.88 1.48
C LEU A 55 0.15 -0.02 1.68
N SER A 56 0.05 1.25 1.31
CA SER A 56 1.06 2.28 1.48
C SER A 56 0.55 3.40 2.41
N SER A 57 1.37 4.42 2.65
CA SER A 57 1.04 5.62 3.41
C SER A 57 1.29 6.89 2.59
N VAL A 58 0.80 8.05 3.03
CA VAL A 58 1.13 9.37 2.44
C VAL A 58 2.62 9.67 2.48
N ALA A 59 3.35 9.06 3.41
CA ALA A 59 4.80 9.12 3.41
C ALA A 59 5.44 8.56 2.11
N GLY A 60 4.68 7.81 1.30
CA GLY A 60 5.05 7.39 -0.05
C GLY A 60 4.76 8.40 -1.15
N LEU A 61 3.97 9.45 -0.86
CA LEU A 61 3.62 10.53 -1.81
C LEU A 61 4.36 11.83 -1.51
N THR A 62 4.66 12.09 -0.23
CA THR A 62 5.35 13.31 0.22
C THR A 62 6.35 12.99 1.33
N GLY A 63 7.49 13.68 1.33
CA GLY A 63 8.50 13.55 2.38
C GLY A 63 8.01 14.10 3.72
N GLN A 64 8.25 13.36 4.80
CA GLN A 64 7.92 13.78 6.17
C GLN A 64 9.22 14.03 6.96
N PRO A 65 9.36 15.19 7.64
CA PRO A 65 10.51 15.46 8.51
C PRO A 65 10.70 14.33 9.52
N HIS A 66 11.97 13.99 9.80
CA HIS A 66 12.36 12.94 10.75
C HIS A 66 11.98 11.48 10.38
N HIS A 67 11.38 11.23 9.21
CA HIS A 67 10.88 9.92 8.77
C HIS A 67 11.53 9.43 7.47
N THR A 68 12.75 9.88 7.15
CA THR A 68 13.35 9.72 5.81
C THR A 68 13.46 8.28 5.34
N SER A 69 13.86 7.33 6.19
CA SER A 69 13.96 5.91 5.81
C SER A 69 12.60 5.28 5.51
N MET A 70 11.58 5.68 6.28
CA MET A 70 10.21 5.19 6.08
C MET A 70 9.61 5.79 4.82
N ALA A 71 9.77 7.11 4.62
CA ALA A 71 9.33 7.78 3.40
C ALA A 71 9.96 7.11 2.17
N ALA A 72 11.28 6.96 2.13
CA ALA A 72 11.97 6.30 1.03
C ALA A 72 11.45 4.87 0.75
N SER A 73 11.19 4.09 1.81
CA SER A 73 10.63 2.74 1.64
C SER A 73 9.20 2.75 1.07
N GLN A 74 8.37 3.73 1.44
CA GLN A 74 7.00 3.85 0.96
C GLN A 74 6.93 4.32 -0.49
N PHE A 75 7.83 5.22 -0.91
CA PHE A 75 8.02 5.57 -2.32
C PHE A 75 8.44 4.35 -3.15
N ALA A 76 9.33 3.50 -2.60
CA ALA A 76 9.74 2.27 -3.27
C ALA A 76 8.57 1.27 -3.42
N VAL A 77 7.74 1.11 -2.39
CA VAL A 77 6.53 0.28 -2.43
C VAL A 77 5.52 0.81 -3.46
N GLN A 78 5.34 2.13 -3.54
CA GLN A 78 4.50 2.74 -4.56
C GLN A 78 5.01 2.43 -5.97
N GLY A 79 6.29 2.68 -6.24
CA GLY A 79 6.90 2.38 -7.54
C GLY A 79 6.79 0.90 -7.91
N LEU A 80 6.97 0.00 -6.93
CA LEU A 80 6.76 -1.44 -7.11
C LEU A 80 5.32 -1.76 -7.51
N SER A 81 4.33 -1.19 -6.81
CA SER A 81 2.92 -1.46 -7.08
C SER A 81 2.48 -0.92 -8.44
N GLU A 82 2.95 0.28 -8.82
CA GLU A 82 2.67 0.88 -10.14
C GLU A 82 3.32 0.07 -11.27
N ALA A 83 4.58 -0.33 -11.10
CA ALA A 83 5.27 -1.19 -12.06
C ALA A 83 4.57 -2.54 -12.23
N LEU A 84 4.13 -3.15 -11.13
CA LEU A 84 3.40 -4.41 -11.15
C LEU A 84 2.05 -4.28 -11.89
N ALA A 85 1.30 -3.21 -11.63
CA ALA A 85 0.06 -2.92 -12.34
C ALA A 85 0.29 -2.78 -13.85
N GLN A 86 1.34 -2.04 -14.24
CA GLN A 86 1.74 -1.88 -15.64
C GLN A 86 2.27 -3.17 -16.27
N GLN A 87 2.84 -4.09 -15.50
CA GLN A 87 3.30 -5.37 -16.03
C GLN A 87 2.12 -6.30 -16.37
N TYR A 88 1.02 -6.21 -15.62
CA TYR A 88 -0.11 -7.12 -15.72
C TYR A 88 -1.39 -6.50 -16.30
N TRP A 89 -1.37 -5.25 -16.76
CA TRP A 89 -2.55 -4.53 -17.28
C TRP A 89 -3.31 -5.26 -18.40
N LYS A 90 -2.63 -6.08 -19.20
CA LYS A 90 -3.26 -6.88 -20.29
C LYS A 90 -3.90 -8.17 -19.80
N LYS A 91 -3.72 -8.56 -18.53
CA LYS A 91 -4.31 -9.77 -17.95
C LYS A 91 -5.61 -9.38 -17.23
N PRO A 92 -6.79 -9.61 -17.84
CA PRO A 92 -8.06 -9.04 -17.36
C PRO A 92 -8.46 -9.51 -15.96
N ASN A 93 -7.95 -10.66 -15.51
CA ASN A 93 -8.28 -11.29 -14.23
C ASN A 93 -7.16 -11.14 -13.18
N ILE A 94 -6.10 -10.38 -13.48
CA ILE A 94 -5.02 -10.07 -12.54
C ILE A 94 -5.11 -8.60 -12.21
N HIS A 95 -5.58 -8.31 -10.99
CA HIS A 95 -5.74 -6.95 -10.50
C HIS A 95 -4.60 -6.58 -9.57
N VAL A 96 -4.17 -5.32 -9.65
CA VAL A 96 -3.22 -4.72 -8.73
C VAL A 96 -3.83 -3.43 -8.21
N THR A 97 -3.91 -3.25 -6.90
CA THR A 97 -4.48 -2.06 -6.26
C THR A 97 -3.49 -1.50 -5.23
N LEU A 98 -3.23 -0.21 -5.32
CA LEU A 98 -2.47 0.54 -4.34
C LEU A 98 -3.43 1.36 -3.47
N VAL A 99 -3.31 1.23 -2.15
CA VAL A 99 -4.14 1.96 -1.18
C VAL A 99 -3.23 2.77 -0.26
N HIS A 100 -3.47 4.08 -0.16
CA HIS A 100 -2.76 4.93 0.81
C HIS A 100 -3.58 5.09 2.09
N ILE A 101 -2.98 4.77 3.24
CA ILE A 101 -3.61 4.80 4.57
C ILE A 101 -3.08 5.98 5.41
N TYR A 102 -4.00 6.62 6.15
CA TYR A 102 -3.81 7.87 6.90
C TYR A 102 -4.16 7.70 8.39
N PRO A 103 -3.28 7.10 9.22
CA PRO A 103 -3.61 6.87 10.63
C PRO A 103 -3.70 8.16 11.46
N PHE A 104 -3.08 9.27 11.07
CA PHE A 104 -3.22 10.56 11.77
C PHE A 104 -4.60 11.22 11.63
N LEU A 105 -5.44 10.74 10.71
CA LEU A 105 -6.86 11.12 10.64
C LEU A 105 -7.74 10.26 11.57
N LEU A 106 -7.16 9.25 12.22
CA LEU A 106 -7.84 8.38 13.17
C LEU A 106 -7.58 8.92 14.58
N SER A 107 -8.55 9.65 15.13
CA SER A 107 -8.53 10.09 16.54
C SER A 107 -8.43 8.86 17.46
N ALA A 108 -7.72 8.97 18.59
CA ALA A 108 -7.54 7.91 19.57
C ALA A 108 -8.85 7.33 20.19
N ASP A 109 -10.00 7.97 19.93
CA ASP A 109 -11.33 7.56 20.37
C ASP A 109 -12.05 6.55 19.45
N LEU A 110 -11.40 5.98 18.43
CA LEU A 110 -12.00 4.93 17.60
C LEU A 110 -12.04 3.56 18.30
N LYS A 111 -12.89 3.45 19.34
CA LYS A 111 -13.18 2.19 20.04
C LYS A 111 -14.33 1.38 19.45
N SER A 112 -15.02 1.82 18.40
CA SER A 112 -16.18 1.02 17.94
C SER A 112 -16.56 1.05 16.47
N ASN A 113 -16.20 2.01 15.62
CA ASN A 113 -16.58 1.95 14.20
C ASN A 113 -15.68 2.82 13.33
N ILE A 114 -14.75 2.21 12.60
CA ILE A 114 -14.00 2.91 11.54
C ILE A 114 -14.92 3.07 10.33
N ARG A 115 -15.56 4.23 10.18
CA ARG A 115 -16.17 4.63 8.91
C ARG A 115 -15.14 5.41 8.09
N LEU A 116 -14.56 4.75 7.09
CA LEU A 116 -13.72 5.39 6.08
C LEU A 116 -14.54 6.47 5.35
N ARG A 117 -14.28 7.74 5.66
CA ARG A 117 -14.93 8.90 5.03
C ARG A 117 -14.01 9.45 3.94
N LEU A 118 -14.21 9.01 2.71
CA LEU A 118 -13.56 9.58 1.53
C LEU A 118 -14.07 11.02 1.35
N LEU A 119 -13.22 12.02 1.60
CA LEU A 119 -13.60 13.42 1.45
C LEU A 119 -13.50 13.85 -0.03
N PRO A 120 -14.55 14.48 -0.59
CA PRO A 120 -14.67 14.69 -2.01
C PRO A 120 -14.03 16.02 -2.42
N ARG A 121 -12.81 15.96 -2.96
CA ARG A 121 -12.41 16.88 -4.03
C ARG A 121 -11.71 16.12 -5.16
N LYS A 122 -12.58 15.44 -5.92
CA LYS A 122 -12.48 14.72 -7.22
C LYS A 122 -12.97 13.26 -7.15
N SER A 123 -14.12 13.06 -6.51
CA SER A 123 -14.74 11.76 -6.21
C SER A 123 -15.57 11.14 -7.35
N SER A 124 -15.90 11.87 -8.42
CA SER A 124 -16.84 11.40 -9.46
C SER A 124 -16.29 10.30 -10.38
N GLN A 125 -14.98 10.24 -10.61
CA GLN A 125 -14.37 9.17 -11.43
C GLN A 125 -14.24 7.88 -10.62
N ILE A 126 -13.69 8.00 -9.40
CA ILE A 126 -13.42 6.86 -8.52
C ILE A 126 -14.72 6.19 -8.06
N ILE A 127 -15.79 6.95 -7.82
CA ILE A 127 -17.09 6.38 -7.43
C ILE A 127 -17.75 5.63 -8.59
N ARG A 128 -17.58 6.06 -9.85
CA ARG A 128 -18.09 5.28 -11.00
C ARG A 128 -17.32 3.98 -11.15
N ASP A 129 -15.99 4.03 -11.06
CA ASP A 129 -15.14 2.84 -11.11
C ASP A 129 -15.41 1.88 -9.92
N LEU A 130 -15.87 2.39 -8.78
CA LEU A 130 -16.24 1.56 -7.62
C LEU A 130 -17.66 0.99 -7.70
N LEU A 131 -18.63 1.75 -8.25
CA LEU A 131 -20.01 1.29 -8.41
C LEU A 131 -20.15 0.24 -9.52
N ASP A 132 -19.32 0.33 -10.57
CA ASP A 132 -19.28 -0.68 -11.64
C ASP A 132 -18.68 -2.02 -11.16
N THR A 133 -18.03 -2.05 -9.98
CA THR A 133 -17.58 -3.30 -9.33
C THR A 133 -18.66 -3.99 -8.49
N GLY A 134 -19.87 -3.43 -8.43
CA GLY A 134 -21.04 -4.09 -7.85
C GLY A 134 -21.03 -4.27 -6.33
N VAL A 135 -20.16 -3.55 -5.60
CA VAL A 135 -20.12 -3.60 -4.14
C VAL A 135 -21.23 -2.70 -3.58
N ASP A 136 -22.26 -3.33 -3.01
CA ASP A 136 -23.40 -2.64 -2.40
C ASP A 136 -23.06 -2.17 -0.98
N PHE A 137 -23.23 -0.86 -0.74
CA PHE A 137 -22.96 -0.21 0.54
C PHE A 137 -24.29 0.08 1.23
N GLY A 138 -24.91 -0.96 1.78
CA GLY A 138 -26.11 -0.85 2.63
C GLY A 138 -25.92 0.10 3.81
#